data_AF-A0A3R7ZF59-F1
#
_entry.id   AF-A0A3R7ZF59-F1
#
_cell.length_a   1.000
_cell.length_b   1.000
_cell.length_c   1.000
_cell.angle_alpha   90.00
_cell.angle_beta   90.00
_cell.angle_gamma   90.00
#
_symmetry.space_group_name_H-M   'P 1'
#
loop_
_entity.id
_entity.type
_entity.pdbx_description
1 polymer ?
#
loop_
_entity_poly.entity_id
_entity_poly.type
_entity_poly.pdbx_seq_one_letter_code
_entity_poly.pdbx_strand_id
1 'polypeptide(L)'
;MCSSQGFSKSQKDDDVTHDDNLYVPSNVVGPEAEEAATTSPHPWLDHLHETHVNSFAPKIIVVGVGGAGGNAVNNMIARGLHGVDFLVCNTDAQHLKTTLTDNRIQMGSELTGGLGCGANPDAG
;
A
#
# COMPACT_ATOMS: atom_id res chain seq x y z
N MET A 1 -37.01 -14.41 -39.64
CA MET A 1 -37.63 -15.62 -39.10
C MET A 1 -36.54 -16.61 -38.72
N CYS A 2 -36.15 -16.62 -37.44
CA CYS A 2 -35.67 -17.80 -36.72
C CYS A 2 -36.04 -17.53 -35.26
N SER A 3 -36.89 -18.39 -34.71
CA SER A 3 -37.66 -18.16 -33.49
C SER A 3 -37.01 -18.82 -32.28
N SER A 4 -37.21 -18.18 -31.12
CA SER A 4 -37.51 -18.75 -29.80
C SER A 4 -36.58 -19.80 -29.18
N GLN A 5 -36.02 -19.48 -28.01
CA GLN A 5 -36.33 -20.02 -26.68
C GLN A 5 -35.37 -19.29 -25.69
N GLY A 6 -35.75 -18.65 -24.59
CA GLY A 6 -36.92 -18.82 -23.73
C GLY A 6 -36.58 -19.78 -22.58
N PHE A 7 -35.81 -19.35 -21.57
CA PHE A 7 -35.84 -20.01 -20.26
C PHE A 7 -35.39 -19.08 -19.11
N SER A 8 -36.38 -18.62 -18.36
CA SER A 8 -36.29 -18.07 -17.01
C SER A 8 -36.10 -19.17 -15.97
N LYS A 9 -35.28 -18.95 -14.94
CA LYS A 9 -35.40 -19.48 -13.57
C LYS A 9 -34.46 -18.62 -12.70
N SER A 10 -34.98 -17.72 -11.87
CA SER A 10 -35.53 -17.97 -10.53
C SER A 10 -34.43 -18.29 -9.50
N GLN A 11 -34.35 -17.35 -8.56
CA GLN A 11 -33.73 -17.34 -7.23
C GLN A 11 -33.26 -18.68 -6.65
N LYS A 12 -32.09 -18.62 -6.00
CA LYS A 12 -31.85 -19.34 -4.75
C LYS A 12 -30.93 -18.50 -3.87
N ASP A 13 -31.55 -17.80 -2.94
CA ASP A 13 -30.98 -17.55 -1.63
C ASP A 13 -30.67 -18.91 -1.00
N ASP A 14 -29.45 -19.08 -0.47
CA ASP A 14 -29.09 -20.07 0.55
C ASP A 14 -27.77 -19.60 1.19
N ASP A 15 -27.96 -18.68 2.13
CA ASP A 15 -27.24 -18.50 3.38
C ASP A 15 -26.22 -19.59 3.73
N VAL A 16 -24.92 -19.25 3.73
CA VAL A 16 -23.94 -19.94 4.57
C VAL A 16 -22.91 -18.94 5.10
N THR A 17 -23.29 -18.27 6.18
CA THR A 17 -22.34 -17.75 7.17
C THR A 17 -21.41 -18.88 7.62
N HIS A 18 -20.14 -18.84 7.23
CA HIS A 18 -19.09 -19.50 8.02
C HIS A 18 -18.52 -18.47 8.99
N ASP A 19 -19.31 -18.23 10.03
CA ASP A 19 -18.80 -17.77 11.32
C ASP A 19 -18.17 -18.99 12.00
N ASP A 20 -16.83 -19.06 11.94
CA ASP A 20 -16.03 -19.98 12.75
C ASP A 20 -14.80 -19.24 13.30
N ASN A 21 -15.02 -18.08 13.93
CA ASN A 21 -14.01 -17.56 14.86
C ASN A 21 -14.59 -16.77 16.04
N LEU A 22 -15.60 -17.34 16.70
CA LEU A 22 -15.97 -16.95 18.06
C LEU A 22 -15.12 -17.72 19.08
N TYR A 23 -13.86 -17.29 19.25
CA TYR A 23 -13.13 -17.49 20.49
C TYR A 23 -13.07 -16.16 21.25
N VAL A 24 -14.04 -15.96 22.14
CA VAL A 24 -14.04 -14.89 23.15
C VAL A 24 -13.67 -15.48 24.51
N PRO A 25 -12.41 -15.37 24.97
CA PRO A 25 -12.12 -15.67 26.36
C PRO A 25 -12.60 -14.51 27.23
N SER A 26 -13.45 -14.91 28.19
CA SER A 26 -13.88 -14.21 29.40
C SER A 26 -13.10 -12.95 29.72
N ASN A 27 -13.72 -11.80 29.46
CA ASN A 27 -13.67 -10.60 30.31
C ASN A 27 -14.84 -9.69 29.91
N VAL A 28 -16.06 -10.15 30.21
CA VAL A 28 -17.23 -9.27 30.32
C VAL A 28 -17.39 -8.96 31.81
N VAL A 29 -16.95 -7.78 32.23
CA VAL A 29 -17.51 -7.08 33.39
C VAL A 29 -17.69 -5.63 32.95
N GLY A 30 -18.93 -5.14 33.07
CA GLY A 30 -19.34 -3.79 32.73
C GLY A 30 -18.73 -2.71 33.64
N PRO A 31 -19.11 -1.45 33.40
CA PRO A 31 -18.47 -0.28 33.96
C PRO A 31 -18.84 -0.07 35.43
N GLU A 32 -18.10 0.81 36.10
CA GLU A 32 -18.23 1.25 37.51
C GLU A 32 -17.27 0.56 38.49
N ALA A 33 -16.08 1.13 38.65
CA ALA A 33 -15.69 1.72 39.93
C ALA A 33 -14.33 2.43 39.79
N GLU A 34 -14.38 3.71 40.11
CA GLU A 34 -13.32 4.67 40.27
C GLU A 34 -12.29 4.25 41.33
N GLU A 35 -11.03 4.58 41.05
CA GLU A 35 -9.96 4.91 41.99
C GLU A 35 -9.66 3.96 43.17
N ALA A 36 -8.71 3.06 42.94
CA ALA A 36 -7.72 2.74 43.97
C ALA A 36 -6.34 2.68 43.31
N ALA A 37 -5.54 3.71 43.56
CA ALA A 37 -4.14 3.76 43.21
C ALA A 37 -3.40 2.51 43.73
N THR A 38 -3.20 1.52 42.87
CA THR A 38 -2.12 0.55 43.03
C THR A 38 -0.90 1.18 42.35
N THR A 39 -0.28 2.11 43.06
CA THR A 39 1.08 2.52 42.74
C THR A 39 1.94 1.28 42.95
N SER A 40 2.28 0.59 41.87
CA SER A 40 3.12 -0.61 41.95
C SER A 40 4.42 -0.24 42.68
N PRO A 41 4.81 -0.95 43.75
CA PRO A 41 5.94 -0.56 44.61
C PRO A 41 7.31 -0.81 43.97
N HIS A 42 7.33 -1.04 42.67
CA HIS A 42 8.47 -1.54 41.94
C HIS A 42 8.77 -0.63 40.75
N PRO A 43 9.79 0.24 40.87
CA PRO A 43 10.11 1.27 39.87
C PRO A 43 10.57 0.71 38.50
N TRP A 44 10.58 -0.60 38.34
CA TRP A 44 11.06 -1.31 37.16
C TRP A 44 9.92 -1.87 36.28
N LEU A 45 8.65 -1.70 36.66
CA LEU A 45 7.49 -2.20 35.91
C LEU A 45 6.89 -1.20 34.89
N ASP A 46 7.35 0.06 34.86
CA ASP A 46 6.93 1.05 33.85
C ASP A 46 7.67 0.90 32.51
N HIS A 47 8.63 -0.04 32.40
CA HIS A 47 9.49 -0.19 31.23
C HIS A 47 9.30 -1.51 30.48
N LEU A 48 8.22 -2.22 30.75
CA LEU A 48 7.93 -3.48 30.07
C LEU A 48 7.08 -3.23 28.82
N HIS A 49 7.79 -3.28 27.69
CA HIS A 49 7.35 -3.63 26.33
C HIS A 49 6.88 -2.49 25.40
N GLU A 50 7.83 -1.63 24.99
CA GLU A 50 7.86 -1.27 23.56
C GLU A 50 8.35 -2.49 22.78
N THR A 51 7.41 -3.35 22.38
CA THR A 51 7.73 -4.40 21.42
C THR A 51 8.07 -3.74 20.09
N HIS A 52 9.36 -3.65 19.79
CA HIS A 52 9.86 -3.35 18.45
C HIS A 52 9.47 -4.51 17.51
N VAL A 53 8.20 -4.55 17.11
CA VAL A 53 7.69 -5.50 16.13
C VAL A 53 8.14 -5.04 14.74
N ASN A 54 9.08 -5.81 14.17
CA ASN A 54 9.62 -5.77 12.80
C ASN A 54 10.62 -4.66 12.41
N SER A 55 11.88 -4.80 12.87
CA SER A 55 13.02 -4.07 12.29
C SER A 55 13.79 -4.84 11.19
N PHE A 56 13.40 -6.07 10.87
CA PHE A 56 14.12 -6.95 9.92
C PHE A 56 13.32 -7.33 8.67
N ALA A 57 12.18 -6.67 8.41
CA ALA A 57 11.46 -6.87 7.17
C ALA A 57 12.30 -6.29 6.00
N PRO A 58 12.55 -7.06 4.93
CA PRO A 58 13.23 -6.54 3.75
C PRO A 58 12.48 -5.34 3.16
N LYS A 59 13.19 -4.24 2.94
CA LYS A 59 12.65 -3.07 2.29
C LYS A 59 12.76 -3.24 0.76
N ILE A 60 11.62 -3.29 0.08
CA ILE A 60 11.56 -3.43 -1.38
C ILE A 60 11.29 -2.06 -1.99
N ILE A 61 12.12 -1.67 -2.95
CA ILE A 61 11.98 -0.41 -3.69
C ILE A 61 11.89 -0.75 -5.17
N VAL A 62 10.89 -0.20 -5.83
CA VAL A 62 10.69 -0.32 -7.28
C VAL A 62 11.06 1.00 -7.93
N VAL A 63 12.09 0.96 -8.78
CA VAL A 63 12.61 2.14 -9.47
C VAL A 63 12.21 2.08 -10.94
N GLY A 64 11.40 3.04 -11.38
CA GLY A 64 11.06 3.24 -12.79
C GLY A 64 12.00 4.26 -13.42
N VAL A 65 12.76 3.87 -14.44
CA VAL A 65 13.65 4.79 -15.18
C VAL A 65 13.06 5.09 -16.56
N GLY A 66 13.08 6.37 -16.96
CA GLY A 66 12.60 6.83 -18.25
C GLY A 66 11.07 6.79 -18.39
N GLY A 67 10.58 7.05 -19.61
CA GLY A 67 9.13 7.17 -19.85
C GLY A 67 8.37 5.84 -19.69
N ALA A 68 8.94 4.74 -20.19
CA ALA A 68 8.31 3.42 -20.03
C ALA A 68 8.32 2.95 -18.56
N GLY A 69 9.43 3.20 -17.83
CA GLY A 69 9.54 2.87 -16.42
C GLY A 69 8.57 3.65 -15.54
N GLY A 70 8.43 4.96 -15.77
CA GLY A 70 7.43 5.79 -15.09
C GLY A 70 5.99 5.30 -15.34
N ASN A 71 5.66 4.93 -16.57
CA ASN A 71 4.36 4.36 -16.90
C ASN A 71 4.11 3.00 -16.23
N ALA A 72 5.13 2.14 -16.16
CA ALA A 72 5.04 0.86 -15.46
C ALA A 72 4.78 1.06 -13.96
N VAL A 73 5.47 2.01 -13.33
CA VAL A 73 5.26 2.38 -11.93
C VAL A 73 3.84 2.91 -11.70
N ASN A 74 3.35 3.80 -12.56
CA ASN A 74 1.97 4.27 -12.48
C ASN A 74 0.96 3.12 -12.56
N ASN A 75 1.18 2.13 -13.43
CA ASN A 75 0.33 0.95 -13.51
C ASN A 75 0.39 0.08 -12.26
N MET A 76 1.57 -0.07 -11.63
CA MET A 76 1.71 -0.81 -10.38
C MET A 76 0.97 -0.12 -9.23
N ILE A 77 1.07 1.21 -9.15
CA ILE A 77 0.35 2.03 -8.16
C ILE A 77 -1.17 1.93 -8.39
N ALA A 78 -1.63 2.11 -9.63
CA ALA A 78 -3.05 2.07 -9.98
C ALA A 78 -3.68 0.68 -9.76
N ARG A 79 -2.88 -0.39 -9.80
CA ARG A 79 -3.30 -1.77 -9.49
C ARG A 79 -3.25 -2.10 -7.99
N GLY A 80 -2.81 -1.17 -7.15
CA GLY A 80 -2.73 -1.37 -5.70
C GLY A 80 -1.61 -2.33 -5.28
N LEU A 81 -0.43 -2.26 -5.91
CA LEU A 81 0.72 -3.03 -5.43
C LEU A 81 1.20 -2.46 -4.08
N HIS A 82 1.09 -3.26 -3.03
CA HIS A 82 1.46 -2.91 -1.65
C HIS A 82 2.82 -3.52 -1.24
N GLY A 83 3.40 -2.99 -0.17
CA GLY A 83 4.65 -3.51 0.41
C GLY A 83 5.93 -3.12 -0.34
N VAL A 84 5.84 -2.15 -1.25
CA VAL A 84 6.97 -1.61 -2.00
C VAL A 84 6.95 -0.09 -1.97
N ASP A 85 8.13 0.52 -1.94
CA ASP A 85 8.29 1.96 -2.16
C ASP A 85 8.52 2.22 -3.65
N PHE A 86 7.83 3.20 -4.22
CA PHE A 86 7.97 3.56 -5.63
C PHE A 86 8.87 4.78 -5.78
N LEU A 87 9.85 4.71 -6.69
CA LEU A 87 10.71 5.82 -7.11
C LEU A 87 10.70 5.91 -8.63
N VAL A 88 10.57 7.12 -9.19
CA VAL A 88 10.68 7.33 -10.64
C VAL A 88 11.79 8.32 -10.96
N CYS A 89 12.65 7.99 -11.93
CA CYS A 89 13.73 8.84 -12.40
C CYS A 89 13.59 9.06 -13.91
N ASN A 90 13.63 10.30 -14.38
CA ASN A 90 13.58 10.60 -15.82
C ASN A 90 14.30 11.92 -16.13
N THR A 91 14.78 12.08 -17.36
CA THR A 91 15.32 13.35 -17.86
C THR A 91 14.22 14.32 -18.30
N ASP A 92 13.06 13.78 -18.69
CA ASP A 92 11.87 14.55 -19.07
C ASP A 92 11.05 14.99 -17.84
N ALA A 93 11.01 16.30 -17.62
CA ALA A 93 10.27 16.91 -16.51
C ALA A 93 8.75 16.85 -16.69
N GLN A 94 8.26 16.83 -17.93
CA GLN A 94 6.84 16.73 -18.23
C GLN A 94 6.34 15.35 -17.86
N HIS A 95 7.10 14.30 -18.20
CA HIS A 95 6.76 12.94 -17.80
C HIS A 95 6.71 12.79 -16.27
N LEU A 96 7.70 13.34 -15.55
CA LEU A 96 7.74 13.28 -14.08
C LEU A 96 6.55 13.98 -13.39
N LYS A 97 5.92 14.95 -14.04
CA LYS A 97 4.70 15.59 -13.50
C LYS A 97 3.47 14.67 -13.55
N THR A 98 3.50 13.67 -14.44
CA THR A 98 2.39 12.71 -14.63
C THR A 98 2.54 11.45 -13.78
N THR A 99 3.63 11.30 -13.03
CA THR A 99 3.84 10.13 -12.18
C THR A 99 2.97 10.19 -10.93
N LEU A 100 2.40 9.05 -10.52
CA LEU A 100 1.54 8.94 -9.35
C LEU A 100 2.31 8.85 -8.03
N THR A 101 3.62 8.58 -8.06
CA THR A 101 4.48 8.56 -6.87
C THR A 101 4.99 9.95 -6.51
N ASP A 102 5.12 10.23 -5.21
CA ASP A 102 5.75 11.43 -4.69
C ASP A 102 7.28 11.39 -4.78
N ASN A 103 7.88 10.19 -4.79
CA ASN A 103 9.32 10.04 -4.94
C ASN A 103 9.69 10.08 -6.42
N ARG A 104 10.10 11.26 -6.88
CA ARG A 104 10.50 11.50 -8.28
C ARG A 104 11.80 12.28 -8.35
N ILE A 105 12.66 11.92 -9.29
CA ILE A 105 13.96 12.56 -9.52
C ILE A 105 14.08 12.95 -10.99
N GLN A 106 14.30 14.24 -11.23
CA GLN A 106 14.67 14.73 -12.56
C GLN A 106 16.18 14.61 -12.77
N MET A 107 16.58 13.84 -13.77
CA MET A 107 17.98 13.65 -14.16
C MET A 107 18.38 14.67 -15.22
N GLY A 108 19.63 15.11 -15.21
CA GLY A 108 20.18 15.96 -16.26
C GLY A 108 19.38 17.24 -16.53
N SER A 109 18.85 17.88 -15.48
CA SER A 109 18.04 19.11 -15.60
C SER A 109 18.79 20.22 -16.34
N GLU A 110 20.09 20.38 -16.08
CA GLU A 110 20.97 21.34 -16.76
C GLU A 110 21.29 20.94 -18.20
N LEU A 111 21.45 19.64 -18.48
CA LEU A 111 21.83 19.14 -19.81
C LEU A 111 20.64 19.11 -20.78
N THR A 112 19.47 18.71 -20.30
CA THR A 112 18.29 18.44 -21.14
C THR A 112 17.24 19.55 -21.06
N GLY A 113 17.38 20.49 -20.12
CA GLY A 113 16.36 21.51 -19.86
C GLY A 113 15.00 20.94 -19.45
N GLY A 114 14.95 19.65 -19.06
CA GLY A 114 13.70 18.95 -18.76
C GLY A 114 12.89 18.50 -19.97
N LEU A 115 13.49 18.50 -21.18
CA LEU A 115 12.84 18.03 -22.42
C LEU A 115 13.11 16.54 -22.71
N GLY A 116 14.00 15.90 -21.95
CA GLY A 116 14.44 14.53 -22.16
C GLY A 116 15.68 14.42 -23.07
N CYS A 117 16.26 13.21 -23.14
CA CYS A 117 17.49 12.93 -23.90
C CYS A 117 17.25 12.51 -25.37
N GLY A 118 16.00 12.51 -25.85
CA GLY A 118 15.69 12.22 -27.26
C GLY A 118 16.16 10.85 -27.76
N ALA A 119 16.09 9.82 -26.90
CA ALA A 119 16.60 8.46 -27.16
C ALA A 119 18.12 8.35 -27.36
N ASN A 120 18.89 9.40 -27.02
CA ASN A 120 20.34 9.32 -26.95
C ASN A 120 20.77 8.74 -25.58
N PRO A 121 21.37 7.53 -25.54
CA PRO A 121 21.82 6.91 -24.29
C PRO A 121 23.02 7.63 -23.66
N ASP A 122 23.86 8.31 -24.46
CA ASP A 122 25.04 9.01 -23.92
C ASP A 122 24.65 10.26 -23.11
N ALA A 123 23.47 10.81 -23.37
CA ALA A 123 22.89 11.94 -22.64
C ALA A 123 21.86 11.52 -21.58
N GLY A 124 21.57 10.21 -21.49
CA GLY A 124 20.49 9.62 -20.68
C GLY A 124 20.91 9.21 -19.27
#